data_AF-A0A1S9A444-F1
#
_entry.id   AF-A0A1S9A444-F1
#
_cell.length_a   1.000
_cell.length_b   1.000
_cell.length_c   1.000
_cell.angle_alpha   90.00
_cell.angle_beta   90.00
_cell.angle_gamma   90.00
#
_symmetry.space_group_name_H-M   'P 1'
#
loop_
_entity.id
_entity.type
_entity.pdbx_description
1 polymer ?
#
loop_
_entity_poly.entity_id
_entity_poly.type
_entity_poly.pdbx_seq_one_letter_code
_entity_poly.pdbx_strand_id
1 'polypeptide(L)'
;MKILYPLVAVVLLISAVSCNKKADKNTEESKTSEKVVPELKITIDSSGISTFYQAYPKLIKFQSEVQALYKKNKSTQLWLDNKGVVEYANTLFNKYKGLDQEGLKANFPYNEKINPIFEHTADNKLSKADTDLMITNLYFYYVQKVSGVDEKTTRSLEWLLPRKKVNYQVFSDSIYKKATISDDKKSKMFSQYYKLRDALHRYREIEKKGGWKTIETEEGVKSLKLGDSVATIGQIRERLFITGDLKENSKSNICDSTLIKGIRSYELHHGLTPKNTILPEHIAELNIPVSDRIKTIIANMERCRWIDPELEKGKEYIEVNIPEFRLYLIRNHEIAFVSPVVVGRAMTKTVVFSGMMNNIVFSPYWNVPTSIIKSEIKPGMARNKNYLAQKNLEWNNGAVRQLPGKNNSLGLVKFLFPNSNNIYLHDTPSKSLFERESRAFSHGCVRVGKPRELAIEILKQDPSWTTERIDKAMHAGKENWVSLKKKIPVYIGYFTAWVDRDGNLNFYKDVYKRDESLIKLLTEE
;
A
#
# COMPACT_ATOMS: atom_id res chain seq x y z
N MET A 1 -16.91 -52.86 43.85
CA MET A 1 -16.43 -54.24 44.14
C MET A 1 -16.13 -54.91 42.79
N LYS A 2 -14.92 -55.51 42.63
CA LYS A 2 -14.39 -56.34 41.51
C LYS A 2 -14.06 -55.60 40.19
N ILE A 3 -12.80 -55.30 39.83
CA ILE A 3 -11.61 -56.10 39.37
C ILE A 3 -11.66 -56.47 37.87
N LEU A 4 -10.66 -56.05 37.06
CA LEU A 4 -9.69 -56.91 36.31
C LEU A 4 -8.67 -56.10 35.44
N TYR A 5 -7.49 -55.80 36.01
CA TYR A 5 -6.06 -56.03 35.65
C TYR A 5 -5.45 -55.99 34.20
N PRO A 6 -4.10 -55.81 34.04
CA PRO A 6 -3.49 -54.72 33.26
C PRO A 6 -2.47 -55.17 32.17
N LEU A 7 -1.82 -54.23 31.48
CA LEU A 7 -0.58 -54.48 30.74
C LEU A 7 0.47 -53.37 30.97
N VAL A 8 1.70 -53.81 31.22
CA VAL A 8 2.88 -53.06 31.67
C VAL A 8 3.83 -52.76 30.50
N ALA A 9 4.56 -51.66 30.64
CA ALA A 9 5.49 -51.05 29.69
C ALA A 9 6.96 -51.50 29.85
N VAL A 10 7.86 -50.78 29.12
CA VAL A 10 9.30 -50.54 29.35
C VAL A 10 10.23 -51.38 28.44
N VAL A 11 10.74 -50.81 27.33
CA VAL A 11 11.99 -50.02 27.11
C VAL A 11 13.28 -50.82 27.36
N LEU A 12 14.17 -50.86 26.37
CA LEU A 12 15.59 -51.17 26.57
C LEU A 12 16.51 -50.43 25.58
N LEU A 13 17.61 -49.94 26.15
CA LEU A 13 18.65 -49.06 25.60
C LEU A 13 19.67 -49.78 24.69
N ILE A 14 20.34 -48.98 23.86
CA ILE A 14 21.45 -49.32 22.96
C ILE A 14 22.82 -49.06 23.62
N SER A 15 23.81 -49.91 23.32
CA SER A 15 25.25 -49.65 22.98
C SER A 15 26.12 -50.86 23.39
N ALA A 16 27.25 -51.26 22.77
CA ALA A 16 28.08 -50.76 21.68
C ALA A 16 29.09 -51.84 21.19
N VAL A 17 29.58 -51.69 19.94
CA VAL A 17 30.98 -51.91 19.45
C VAL A 17 31.50 -53.31 18.99
N SER A 18 31.67 -53.41 17.65
CA SER A 18 32.86 -53.78 16.82
C SER A 18 33.62 -55.13 16.92
N CYS A 19 33.70 -55.89 15.81
CA CYS A 19 34.89 -56.02 14.92
C CYS A 19 34.83 -57.19 13.88
N ASN A 20 35.05 -56.84 12.61
CA ASN A 20 35.88 -57.45 11.54
C ASN A 20 35.65 -58.86 10.87
N LYS A 21 35.55 -58.76 9.52
CA LYS A 21 36.19 -59.55 8.41
C LYS A 21 35.58 -60.84 7.81
N LYS A 22 35.25 -60.67 6.51
CA LYS A 22 35.45 -61.51 5.30
C LYS A 22 34.64 -62.82 5.10
N ALA A 23 33.84 -62.84 4.02
CA ALA A 23 33.97 -63.81 2.91
C ALA A 23 33.18 -63.34 1.67
N ASP A 24 33.84 -63.41 0.51
CA ASP A 24 33.37 -63.03 -0.82
C ASP A 24 32.19 -63.87 -1.34
N LYS A 25 31.30 -63.25 -2.12
CA LYS A 25 30.56 -63.92 -3.20
C LYS A 25 30.34 -62.95 -4.36
N ASN A 26 30.94 -63.29 -5.49
CA ASN A 26 30.73 -62.67 -6.80
C ASN A 26 29.27 -62.81 -7.24
N THR A 27 28.68 -61.70 -7.67
CA THR A 27 27.58 -61.69 -8.65
C THR A 27 27.82 -60.53 -9.61
N GLU A 28 27.84 -60.86 -10.90
CA GLU A 28 28.08 -59.97 -12.02
C GLU A 28 27.02 -58.85 -12.07
N GLU A 29 27.45 -57.60 -11.90
CA GLU A 29 26.63 -56.43 -12.19
C GLU A 29 26.73 -56.10 -13.69
N SER A 30 25.60 -56.23 -14.37
CA SER A 30 25.34 -55.65 -15.68
C SER A 30 25.55 -54.14 -15.62
N LYS A 31 26.65 -53.65 -16.22
CA LYS A 31 26.91 -52.23 -16.43
C LYS A 31 25.96 -51.69 -17.51
N THR A 32 24.79 -51.19 -17.12
CA THR A 32 24.13 -50.14 -17.89
C THR A 32 24.98 -48.89 -17.79
N SER A 33 25.73 -48.58 -18.83
CA SER A 33 26.41 -47.29 -18.97
C SER A 33 25.36 -46.20 -19.07
N GLU A 34 25.19 -45.42 -17.99
CA GLU A 34 24.59 -44.09 -18.10
C GLU A 34 25.45 -43.29 -19.08
N LYS A 35 24.96 -43.12 -20.31
CA LYS A 35 25.56 -42.19 -21.27
C LYS A 35 25.54 -40.80 -20.62
N VAL A 36 26.71 -40.34 -20.17
CA VAL A 36 26.93 -38.96 -19.74
C VAL A 36 26.67 -38.08 -20.96
N VAL A 37 25.47 -37.50 -21.04
CA VAL A 37 25.12 -36.55 -22.09
C VAL A 37 26.01 -35.31 -21.90
N PRO A 38 26.80 -34.88 -22.90
CA PRO A 38 27.66 -33.73 -22.75
C PRO A 38 26.83 -32.51 -22.35
N GLU A 39 27.33 -31.76 -21.37
CA GLU A 39 26.71 -30.52 -20.90
C GLU A 39 26.62 -29.53 -22.06
N LEU A 40 25.43 -28.97 -22.30
CA LEU A 40 25.23 -27.91 -23.27
C LEU A 40 26.24 -26.78 -22.97
N LYS A 41 26.94 -26.28 -23.99
CA LYS A 41 27.86 -25.15 -23.86
C LYS A 41 27.58 -24.16 -24.98
N ILE A 42 26.82 -23.13 -24.67
CA ILE A 42 26.56 -22.00 -25.56
C ILE A 42 27.38 -20.83 -25.04
N THR A 43 28.23 -20.27 -25.90
CA THR A 43 28.99 -19.06 -25.58
C THR A 43 28.14 -17.83 -25.90
N ILE A 44 27.91 -16.98 -24.91
CA ILE A 44 27.17 -15.72 -25.01
C ILE A 44 28.12 -14.60 -24.60
N ASP A 45 28.90 -14.11 -25.57
CA ASP A 45 29.88 -13.05 -25.36
C ASP A 45 29.29 -11.65 -25.63
N SER A 46 30.09 -10.61 -25.40
CA SER A 46 29.68 -9.22 -25.60
C SER A 46 29.28 -8.89 -27.04
N SER A 47 29.85 -9.58 -28.03
CA SER A 47 29.53 -9.37 -29.44
C SER A 47 28.16 -9.95 -29.78
N GLY A 48 27.87 -11.18 -29.34
CA GLY A 48 26.56 -11.81 -29.50
C GLY A 48 25.46 -11.03 -28.79
N ILE A 49 25.73 -10.51 -27.59
CA ILE A 49 24.80 -9.63 -26.86
C ILE A 49 24.54 -8.34 -27.68
N SER A 50 25.57 -7.73 -28.26
CA SER A 50 25.40 -6.52 -29.08
C SER A 50 24.52 -6.78 -30.31
N THR A 51 24.78 -7.87 -31.04
CA THR A 51 23.98 -8.28 -32.20
C THR A 51 22.53 -8.57 -31.83
N PHE A 52 22.27 -9.21 -30.69
CA PHE A 52 20.91 -9.43 -30.18
C PHE A 52 20.15 -8.11 -30.02
N TYR A 53 20.76 -7.09 -29.40
CA TYR A 53 20.07 -5.81 -29.21
C TYR A 53 19.90 -4.98 -30.49
N GLN A 54 20.73 -5.20 -31.51
CA GLN A 54 20.49 -4.66 -32.85
C GLN A 54 19.24 -5.28 -33.49
N ALA A 55 19.03 -6.58 -33.31
CA ALA A 55 17.83 -7.27 -33.80
C ALA A 55 16.57 -6.96 -32.98
N TYR A 56 16.74 -6.69 -31.68
CA TYR A 56 15.65 -6.44 -30.72
C TYR A 56 15.77 -5.07 -30.01
N PRO A 57 15.73 -3.94 -30.73
CA PRO A 57 16.06 -2.62 -30.18
C PRO A 57 15.14 -2.16 -29.04
N LYS A 58 13.88 -2.59 -29.00
CA LYS A 58 12.95 -2.30 -27.88
C LYS A 58 13.42 -2.82 -26.51
N LEU A 59 14.39 -3.73 -26.46
CA LEU A 59 14.95 -4.27 -25.22
C LEU A 59 16.25 -3.58 -24.79
N ILE A 60 16.77 -2.63 -25.58
CA ILE A 60 18.11 -2.01 -25.38
C ILE A 60 18.35 -1.48 -23.97
N LYS A 61 17.29 -1.04 -23.27
CA LYS A 61 17.37 -0.54 -21.89
C LYS A 61 17.93 -1.55 -20.87
N PHE A 62 17.94 -2.84 -21.19
CA PHE A 62 18.46 -3.90 -20.31
C PHE A 62 19.88 -4.36 -20.70
N GLN A 63 20.48 -3.78 -21.75
CA GLN A 63 21.74 -4.27 -22.30
C GLN A 63 22.87 -4.28 -21.27
N SER A 64 23.01 -3.22 -20.49
CA SER A 64 24.09 -3.09 -19.50
C SER A 64 23.97 -4.14 -18.39
N GLU A 65 22.76 -4.39 -17.89
CA GLU A 65 22.48 -5.41 -16.88
C GLU A 65 22.71 -6.83 -17.42
N VAL A 66 22.29 -7.09 -18.65
CA VAL A 66 22.53 -8.38 -19.33
C VAL A 66 24.03 -8.62 -19.53
N GLN A 67 24.78 -7.64 -20.01
CA GLN A 67 26.23 -7.74 -20.17
C GLN A 67 26.93 -8.04 -18.83
N ALA A 68 26.55 -7.35 -17.76
CA ALA A 68 27.10 -7.58 -16.44
C ALA A 68 26.78 -9.01 -15.93
N LEU A 69 25.56 -9.50 -16.17
CA LEU A 69 25.12 -10.82 -15.75
C LEU A 69 25.89 -11.94 -16.47
N TYR A 70 26.00 -11.89 -17.80
CA TYR A 70 26.74 -12.92 -18.55
C TYR A 70 28.25 -12.83 -18.33
N LYS A 71 28.82 -11.64 -18.14
CA LYS A 71 30.22 -11.49 -17.71
C LYS A 71 30.47 -12.21 -16.38
N LYS A 72 29.56 -12.06 -15.41
CA LYS A 72 29.62 -12.79 -14.12
C LYS A 72 29.45 -14.29 -14.31
N ASN A 73 28.59 -14.73 -15.24
CA ASN A 73 28.37 -16.14 -15.58
C ASN A 73 29.40 -16.73 -16.56
N LYS A 74 30.57 -16.09 -16.73
CA LYS A 74 31.64 -16.55 -17.64
C LYS A 74 31.17 -16.76 -19.08
N SER A 75 30.21 -15.95 -19.55
CA SER A 75 29.66 -15.99 -20.90
C SER A 75 29.02 -17.34 -21.28
N THR A 76 28.45 -18.06 -20.32
CA THR A 76 27.71 -19.31 -20.54
C THR A 76 26.21 -19.12 -20.37
N GLN A 77 25.41 -20.03 -20.94
CA GLN A 77 23.95 -19.97 -20.90
C GLN A 77 23.38 -20.10 -19.48
N LEU A 78 22.19 -19.51 -19.26
CA LEU A 78 21.52 -19.46 -17.95
C LEU A 78 20.19 -20.23 -17.92
N TRP A 79 19.46 -20.27 -19.04
CA TRP A 79 18.07 -20.70 -19.12
C TRP A 79 17.86 -21.95 -19.96
N LEU A 80 18.93 -22.43 -20.61
CA LEU A 80 18.92 -23.63 -21.43
C LEU A 80 19.87 -24.70 -20.87
N ASP A 81 19.41 -25.94 -20.91
CA ASP A 81 20.21 -27.14 -20.69
C ASP A 81 20.02 -28.15 -21.83
N ASN A 82 20.59 -29.35 -21.67
CA ASN A 82 20.56 -30.42 -22.66
C ASN A 82 19.13 -30.87 -23.02
N LYS A 83 18.16 -30.62 -22.13
CA LYS A 83 16.73 -30.96 -22.26
C LYS A 83 15.90 -29.79 -22.78
N GLY A 84 16.50 -28.61 -22.95
CA GLY A 84 15.85 -27.40 -23.44
C GLY A 84 15.71 -26.34 -22.35
N VAL A 85 14.55 -25.69 -22.27
CA VAL A 85 14.30 -24.61 -21.32
C VAL A 85 14.16 -25.15 -19.90
N VAL A 86 14.94 -24.59 -18.96
CA VAL A 86 14.94 -25.04 -17.56
C VAL A 86 13.62 -24.71 -16.84
N GLU A 87 13.24 -25.51 -15.84
CA GLU A 87 11.99 -25.33 -15.07
C GLU A 87 11.83 -23.93 -14.46
N TYR A 88 12.94 -23.33 -14.03
CA TYR A 88 12.95 -21.99 -13.48
C TYR A 88 12.49 -20.92 -14.51
N ALA A 89 12.84 -21.09 -15.79
CA ALA A 89 12.36 -20.22 -16.87
C ALA A 89 10.84 -20.37 -17.08
N ASN A 90 10.32 -21.60 -17.03
CA ASN A 90 8.87 -21.86 -17.11
C ASN A 90 8.12 -21.17 -15.96
N THR A 91 8.68 -21.24 -14.75
CA THR A 91 8.12 -20.55 -13.58
C THR A 91 8.08 -19.03 -13.78
N LEU A 92 9.17 -18.43 -14.29
CA LEU A 92 9.21 -17.01 -14.62
C LEU A 92 8.14 -16.64 -15.65
N PHE A 93 8.03 -17.42 -16.73
CA PHE A 93 7.05 -17.15 -17.79
C PHE A 93 5.62 -17.25 -17.28
N ASN A 94 5.30 -18.23 -16.44
CA ASN A 94 4.00 -18.35 -15.78
C ASN A 94 3.69 -17.14 -14.88
N LYS A 95 4.69 -16.66 -14.11
CA LYS A 95 4.54 -15.44 -13.30
C LYS A 95 4.34 -14.19 -14.16
N TYR A 96 5.05 -14.09 -15.28
CA TYR A 96 4.86 -13.02 -16.26
C TYR A 96 3.44 -13.04 -16.84
N LYS A 97 2.95 -14.21 -17.28
CA LYS A 97 1.57 -14.36 -17.80
C LYS A 97 0.51 -14.01 -16.75
N GLY A 98 0.80 -14.29 -15.47
CA GLY A 98 -0.05 -13.94 -14.33
C GLY A 98 0.09 -12.49 -13.83
N LEU A 99 0.84 -11.60 -14.49
CA LEU A 99 0.99 -10.21 -14.04
C LEU A 99 -0.36 -9.48 -13.95
N ASP A 100 -1.32 -9.89 -14.77
CA ASP A 100 -2.66 -9.30 -14.73
C ASP A 100 -3.27 -9.48 -13.33
N GLN A 101 -3.14 -10.65 -12.71
CA GLN A 101 -3.61 -10.93 -11.35
C GLN A 101 -2.98 -10.03 -10.29
N GLU A 102 -1.78 -9.53 -10.57
CA GLU A 102 -1.07 -8.56 -9.74
C GLU A 102 -1.40 -7.10 -10.15
N GLY A 103 -2.38 -6.87 -11.02
CA GLY A 103 -2.75 -5.52 -11.48
C GLY A 103 -1.78 -4.90 -12.47
N LEU A 104 -0.90 -5.70 -13.09
CA LEU A 104 0.11 -5.27 -14.05
C LEU A 104 -0.17 -5.86 -15.44
N LYS A 105 0.27 -5.20 -16.51
CA LYS A 105 0.12 -5.75 -17.87
C LYS A 105 1.30 -6.65 -18.23
N ALA A 106 1.00 -7.80 -18.82
CA ALA A 106 1.97 -8.70 -19.45
C ALA A 106 2.21 -8.28 -20.91
N ASN A 107 2.87 -7.13 -21.11
CA ASN A 107 3.13 -6.55 -22.44
C ASN A 107 4.64 -6.52 -22.77
N PHE A 108 5.32 -7.67 -22.60
CA PHE A 108 6.72 -7.81 -22.98
C PHE A 108 6.89 -7.49 -24.48
N PRO A 109 7.86 -6.63 -24.84
CA PRO A 109 8.20 -6.41 -26.24
C PRO A 109 8.58 -7.73 -26.91
N TYR A 110 8.10 -7.97 -28.13
CA TYR A 110 8.32 -9.23 -28.87
C TYR A 110 7.60 -10.43 -28.23
N ASN A 111 6.35 -10.25 -27.80
CA ASN A 111 5.51 -11.33 -27.26
C ASN A 111 5.39 -12.52 -28.25
N GLU A 112 5.40 -12.24 -29.56
CA GLU A 112 5.42 -13.22 -30.64
C GLU A 112 6.72 -14.05 -30.72
N LYS A 113 7.79 -13.62 -30.05
CA LYS A 113 9.06 -14.35 -29.95
C LYS A 113 9.20 -15.10 -28.64
N ILE A 114 8.71 -14.54 -27.53
CA ILE A 114 8.82 -15.18 -26.20
C ILE A 114 7.80 -16.32 -26.02
N ASN A 115 6.58 -16.19 -26.53
CA ASN A 115 5.54 -17.21 -26.36
C ASN A 115 5.93 -18.58 -26.96
N PRO A 116 6.44 -18.66 -28.22
CA PRO A 116 6.82 -19.93 -28.82
C PRO A 116 7.93 -20.68 -28.08
N ILE A 117 8.76 -19.99 -27.27
CA ILE A 117 9.82 -20.62 -26.45
C ILE A 117 9.22 -21.55 -25.40
N PHE A 118 8.06 -21.19 -24.83
CA PHE A 118 7.45 -21.88 -23.70
C PHE A 118 6.21 -22.71 -24.07
N GLU A 119 5.55 -22.40 -25.19
CA GLU A 119 4.31 -23.06 -25.62
C GLU A 119 4.57 -24.36 -26.40
N HIS A 120 5.81 -24.85 -26.46
CA HIS A 120 6.24 -26.08 -27.16
C HIS A 120 5.78 -26.17 -28.63
N THR A 121 5.53 -25.03 -29.27
CA THR A 121 5.24 -24.95 -30.70
C THR A 121 6.52 -25.16 -31.50
N ALA A 122 6.46 -25.88 -32.63
CA ALA A 122 7.58 -26.03 -33.58
C ALA A 122 8.05 -24.70 -34.21
N ASP A 123 7.47 -23.57 -33.78
CA ASP A 123 7.62 -22.24 -34.35
C ASP A 123 8.68 -21.36 -33.67
N ASN A 124 9.41 -21.85 -32.64
CA ASN A 124 10.55 -21.09 -32.11
C ASN A 124 11.70 -21.08 -33.13
N LYS A 125 11.84 -19.95 -33.84
CA LYS A 125 12.88 -19.72 -34.85
C LYS A 125 14.15 -19.08 -34.30
N LEU A 126 14.23 -18.81 -32.99
CA LEU A 126 15.41 -18.19 -32.39
C LEU A 126 16.58 -19.17 -32.31
N SER A 127 17.80 -18.64 -32.43
CA SER A 127 18.99 -19.40 -32.07
C SER A 127 18.96 -19.75 -30.58
N LYS A 128 19.74 -20.76 -30.15
CA LYS A 128 19.83 -21.10 -28.73
C LYS A 128 20.38 -19.93 -27.90
N ALA A 129 21.33 -19.17 -28.44
CA ALA A 129 21.87 -17.98 -27.77
C ALA A 129 20.81 -16.87 -27.65
N ASP A 130 20.06 -16.59 -28.71
CA ASP A 130 18.99 -15.58 -28.68
C ASP A 130 17.82 -16.00 -27.78
N THR A 131 17.53 -17.30 -27.71
CA THR A 131 16.53 -17.85 -26.77
C THR A 131 16.94 -17.55 -25.32
N ASP A 132 18.20 -17.82 -24.96
CA ASP A 132 18.74 -17.57 -23.62
C ASP A 132 18.73 -16.06 -23.28
N LEU A 133 19.11 -15.21 -24.24
CA LEU A 133 19.07 -13.75 -24.10
C LEU A 133 17.64 -13.20 -24.02
N MET A 134 16.70 -13.76 -24.76
CA MET A 134 15.29 -13.35 -24.73
C MET A 134 14.67 -13.67 -23.36
N ILE A 135 14.92 -14.86 -22.80
CA ILE A 135 14.46 -15.21 -21.44
C ILE A 135 15.12 -14.31 -20.39
N THR A 136 16.41 -13.98 -20.55
CA THR A 136 17.08 -13.02 -19.64
C THR A 136 16.42 -11.65 -19.67
N ASN A 137 16.03 -11.17 -20.85
CA ASN A 137 15.33 -9.90 -20.98
C ASN A 137 13.92 -9.96 -20.39
N LEU A 138 13.20 -11.07 -20.56
CA LEU A 138 11.92 -11.30 -19.89
C LEU A 138 12.06 -11.22 -18.38
N TYR A 139 13.14 -11.78 -17.83
CA TYR A 139 13.44 -11.72 -16.40
C TYR A 139 13.64 -10.28 -15.92
N PHE A 140 14.50 -9.49 -16.58
CA PHE A 140 14.70 -8.09 -16.18
C PHE A 140 13.44 -7.25 -16.33
N TYR A 141 12.68 -7.49 -17.40
CA TYR A 141 11.38 -6.86 -17.59
C TYR A 141 10.39 -7.20 -16.47
N TYR A 142 10.26 -8.48 -16.12
CA TYR A 142 9.38 -8.92 -15.03
C TYR A 142 9.79 -8.29 -13.71
N VAL A 143 11.09 -8.30 -13.38
CA VAL A 143 11.61 -7.67 -12.15
C VAL A 143 11.31 -6.17 -12.13
N GLN A 144 11.52 -5.47 -13.25
CA GLN A 144 11.20 -4.04 -13.35
C GLN A 144 9.71 -3.79 -13.06
N LYS A 145 8.80 -4.59 -13.65
CA LYS A 145 7.35 -4.47 -13.45
C LYS A 145 6.93 -4.70 -12.00
N VAL A 146 7.38 -5.79 -11.37
CA VAL A 146 6.95 -6.13 -10.00
C VAL A 146 7.61 -5.31 -8.91
N SER A 147 8.70 -4.60 -9.25
CA SER A 147 9.35 -3.63 -8.35
C SER A 147 8.60 -2.30 -8.26
N GLY A 148 7.62 -2.10 -9.15
CA GLY A 148 6.91 -0.84 -9.31
C GLY A 148 7.74 0.24 -9.98
N VAL A 149 7.19 1.45 -10.03
CA VAL A 149 7.85 2.60 -10.70
C VAL A 149 9.16 3.00 -10.00
N ASP A 150 10.11 3.58 -10.72
CA ASP A 150 11.43 3.93 -10.17
C ASP A 150 11.37 5.07 -9.13
N GLU A 151 12.47 5.26 -8.38
CA GLU A 151 12.52 6.24 -7.28
C GLU A 151 12.30 7.68 -7.76
N LYS A 152 12.88 8.06 -8.89
CA LYS A 152 12.75 9.41 -9.45
C LYS A 152 11.29 9.68 -9.82
N THR A 153 10.61 8.70 -10.41
CA THR A 153 9.18 8.77 -10.71
C THR A 153 8.32 8.84 -9.45
N THR A 154 8.56 8.01 -8.42
CA THR A 154 7.79 8.13 -7.16
C THR A 154 7.96 9.50 -6.49
N ARG A 155 9.16 10.08 -6.54
CA ARG A 155 9.42 11.42 -5.99
C ARG A 155 8.72 12.52 -6.78
N SER A 156 8.64 12.43 -8.11
CA SER A 156 7.88 13.39 -8.92
C SER A 156 6.37 13.27 -8.68
N LEU A 157 5.88 12.10 -8.26
CA LEU A 157 4.52 11.87 -7.78
C LEU A 157 4.29 12.29 -6.32
N GLU A 158 5.25 12.99 -5.70
CA GLU A 158 5.19 13.46 -4.30
C GLU A 158 5.02 12.32 -3.26
N TRP A 159 5.51 11.12 -3.59
CA TRP A 159 5.57 9.97 -2.69
C TRP A 159 6.95 9.90 -2.03
N LEU A 160 7.05 10.29 -0.76
CA LEU A 160 8.31 10.37 -0.02
C LEU A 160 8.39 9.36 1.15
N LEU A 161 7.55 8.32 1.16
CA LEU A 161 7.70 7.22 2.12
C LEU A 161 8.96 6.39 1.81
N PRO A 162 9.63 5.83 2.84
CA PRO A 162 10.78 4.94 2.65
C PRO A 162 10.42 3.75 1.77
N ARG A 163 11.24 3.49 0.75
CA ARG A 163 11.11 2.35 -0.14
C ARG A 163 12.14 1.30 0.22
N LYS A 164 11.76 0.03 0.12
CA LYS A 164 12.72 -1.06 0.10
C LYS A 164 13.53 -0.98 -1.19
N LYS A 165 14.85 -0.87 -1.11
CA LYS A 165 15.72 -1.02 -2.28
C LYS A 165 15.61 -2.47 -2.75
N VAL A 166 14.97 -2.68 -3.90
CA VAL A 166 14.97 -3.98 -4.56
C VAL A 166 16.39 -4.24 -5.03
N ASN A 167 17.14 -5.07 -4.30
CA ASN A 167 18.49 -5.41 -4.69
C ASN A 167 18.44 -6.44 -5.82
N TYR A 168 18.69 -6.01 -7.05
CA TYR A 168 18.80 -6.86 -8.24
C TYR A 168 19.77 -8.05 -8.05
N GLN A 169 20.76 -7.95 -7.15
CA GLN A 169 21.69 -9.03 -6.85
C GLN A 169 21.03 -10.21 -6.13
N VAL A 170 19.99 -9.97 -5.30
CA VAL A 170 19.24 -11.04 -4.60
C VAL A 170 18.49 -11.93 -5.58
N PHE A 171 18.08 -11.39 -6.73
CA PHE A 171 17.42 -12.17 -7.78
C PHE A 171 18.43 -12.95 -8.64
N SER A 172 19.67 -12.45 -8.80
CA SER A 172 20.74 -13.24 -9.43
C SER A 172 21.04 -14.52 -8.65
N ASP A 173 21.06 -14.47 -7.32
CA ASP A 173 21.26 -15.65 -6.47
C ASP A 173 20.12 -16.68 -6.61
N SER A 174 18.90 -16.26 -6.94
CA SER A 174 17.78 -17.17 -7.21
C SER A 174 17.94 -17.94 -8.52
N ILE A 175 18.51 -17.31 -9.56
CA ILE A 175 18.90 -17.97 -10.82
C ILE A 175 19.98 -19.03 -10.53
N TYR A 176 20.99 -18.70 -9.73
CA TYR A 176 22.11 -19.61 -9.44
C TYR A 176 21.79 -20.75 -8.47
N LYS A 177 20.87 -20.54 -7.51
CA LYS A 177 20.53 -21.56 -6.51
C LYS A 177 19.48 -22.58 -6.99
N LYS A 178 18.89 -22.41 -8.18
CA LYS A 178 17.69 -23.16 -8.63
C LYS A 178 16.58 -23.21 -7.56
N ALA A 179 16.60 -22.25 -6.64
CA ALA A 179 15.55 -22.13 -5.65
C ALA A 179 14.36 -21.57 -6.42
N THR A 180 13.26 -22.31 -6.43
CA THR A 180 11.98 -21.79 -6.90
C THR A 180 11.80 -20.39 -6.34
N ILE A 181 11.28 -19.47 -7.16
CA ILE A 181 10.75 -18.20 -6.64
C ILE A 181 9.52 -18.59 -5.81
N SER A 182 9.72 -19.22 -4.66
CA SER A 182 8.62 -19.63 -3.80
C SER A 182 8.00 -18.34 -3.26
N ASP A 183 6.68 -18.26 -3.44
CA ASP A 183 5.84 -17.17 -2.94
C ASP A 183 5.68 -17.24 -1.42
N ASP A 184 6.35 -18.18 -0.75
CA ASP A 184 5.93 -18.65 0.56
C ASP A 184 6.52 -17.87 1.75
N LYS A 185 6.72 -16.57 1.58
CA LYS A 185 6.81 -15.68 2.74
C LYS A 185 5.95 -14.45 2.52
N LYS A 186 4.85 -14.40 3.26
CA LYS A 186 4.03 -13.22 3.65
C LYS A 186 4.86 -12.04 4.23
N SER A 187 6.16 -11.93 3.98
CA SER A 187 7.06 -10.87 4.46
C SER A 187 7.76 -10.10 3.32
N LYS A 188 7.36 -10.26 2.05
CA LYS A 188 8.02 -9.57 0.93
C LYS A 188 7.46 -8.18 0.66
N MET A 189 6.16 -7.97 0.84
CA MET A 189 5.40 -6.75 0.53
C MET A 189 4.48 -6.38 1.69
N PHE A 190 4.10 -5.11 1.76
CA PHE A 190 3.15 -4.56 2.73
C PHE A 190 1.83 -5.33 2.70
N SER A 191 1.29 -5.75 3.86
CA SER A 191 0.16 -6.69 3.96
C SER A 191 -1.06 -6.27 3.14
N GLN A 192 -1.30 -4.96 3.06
CA GLN A 192 -2.38 -4.38 2.30
C GLN A 192 -2.35 -4.71 0.81
N TYR A 193 -1.16 -4.92 0.26
CA TYR A 193 -0.97 -5.37 -1.12
C TYR A 193 -1.77 -6.63 -1.40
N TYR A 194 -1.64 -7.64 -0.54
CA TYR A 194 -2.29 -8.94 -0.72
C TYR A 194 -3.80 -8.84 -0.54
N LYS A 195 -4.27 -8.06 0.45
CA LYS A 195 -5.70 -7.82 0.63
C LYS A 195 -6.33 -7.13 -0.58
N LEU A 196 -5.63 -6.15 -1.16
CA LEU A 196 -6.07 -5.47 -2.38
C LEU A 196 -6.00 -6.38 -3.60
N ARG A 197 -5.03 -7.29 -3.68
CA ARG A 197 -4.98 -8.33 -4.71
C ARG A 197 -6.20 -9.25 -4.65
N ASP A 198 -6.56 -9.72 -3.47
CA ASP A 198 -7.74 -10.57 -3.26
C ASP A 198 -9.03 -9.81 -3.65
N ALA A 199 -9.09 -8.51 -3.32
CA ALA A 199 -10.16 -7.62 -3.78
C ALA A 199 -10.18 -7.43 -5.30
N LEU A 200 -9.01 -7.28 -5.94
CA LEU A 200 -8.87 -7.17 -7.40
C LEU A 200 -9.44 -8.41 -8.09
N HIS A 201 -9.08 -9.61 -7.62
CA HIS A 201 -9.63 -10.86 -8.14
C HIS A 201 -11.16 -10.87 -8.04
N ARG A 202 -11.73 -10.55 -6.88
CA ARG A 202 -13.19 -10.47 -6.68
C ARG A 202 -13.83 -9.48 -7.66
N TYR A 203 -13.27 -8.29 -7.82
CA TYR A 203 -13.85 -7.25 -8.68
C TYR A 203 -13.77 -7.60 -10.17
N ARG A 204 -12.71 -8.30 -10.59
CA ARG A 204 -12.61 -8.82 -11.96
C ARG A 204 -13.61 -9.92 -12.24
N GLU A 205 -13.91 -10.79 -11.28
CA GLU A 205 -14.99 -11.75 -11.44
C GLU A 205 -16.36 -11.08 -11.57
N ILE A 206 -16.58 -9.95 -10.86
CA ILE A 206 -17.78 -9.12 -11.07
C ILE A 206 -17.79 -8.53 -12.49
N GLU A 207 -16.68 -7.95 -12.95
CA GLU A 207 -16.55 -7.40 -14.30
C GLU A 207 -16.79 -8.44 -15.40
N LYS A 208 -16.20 -9.65 -15.28
CA LYS A 208 -16.41 -10.76 -16.22
C LYS A 208 -17.87 -11.21 -16.30
N LYS A 209 -18.63 -11.09 -15.22
CA LYS A 209 -20.08 -11.40 -15.17
C LYS A 209 -20.96 -10.27 -15.73
N GLY A 210 -20.36 -9.25 -16.36
CA GLY A 210 -21.06 -8.10 -16.92
C GLY A 210 -21.08 -6.87 -16.00
N GLY A 211 -20.35 -6.91 -14.88
CA GLY A 211 -20.29 -5.81 -13.93
C GLY A 211 -21.61 -5.60 -13.19
N TRP A 212 -21.97 -4.34 -13.02
CA TRP A 212 -23.21 -3.93 -12.37
C TRP A 212 -23.92 -2.86 -13.20
N LYS A 213 -25.25 -2.85 -13.13
CA LYS A 213 -26.07 -1.87 -13.85
C LYS A 213 -26.04 -0.51 -13.14
N THR A 214 -26.23 0.55 -13.92
CA THR A 214 -26.48 1.90 -13.41
C THR A 214 -27.79 1.91 -12.62
N ILE A 215 -27.75 2.53 -11.44
CA ILE A 215 -28.92 2.84 -10.63
C ILE A 215 -29.52 4.12 -11.18
N GLU A 216 -30.77 4.04 -11.63
CA GLU A 216 -31.52 5.15 -12.20
C GLU A 216 -32.19 5.93 -11.07
N THR A 217 -32.13 7.26 -11.16
CA THR A 217 -32.79 8.17 -10.22
C THR A 217 -34.00 8.80 -10.88
N GLU A 218 -35.17 8.68 -10.24
CA GLU A 218 -36.38 9.37 -10.68
C GLU A 218 -36.25 10.89 -10.50
N GLU A 219 -36.76 11.66 -11.45
CA GLU A 219 -36.67 13.11 -11.44
C GLU A 219 -37.43 13.70 -10.24
N GLY A 220 -36.79 14.63 -9.50
CA GLY A 220 -37.38 15.27 -8.31
C GLY A 220 -37.16 14.55 -6.98
N VAL A 221 -36.64 13.31 -6.96
CA VAL A 221 -36.32 12.61 -5.71
C VAL A 221 -35.06 13.19 -5.07
N LYS A 222 -35.23 13.92 -3.97
CA LYS A 222 -34.12 14.57 -3.23
C LYS A 222 -33.46 13.66 -2.19
N SER A 223 -34.17 12.65 -1.71
CA SER A 223 -33.69 11.68 -0.72
C SER A 223 -34.66 10.50 -0.64
N LEU A 224 -34.15 9.31 -0.33
CA LEU A 224 -34.97 8.14 0.03
C LEU A 224 -34.84 7.86 1.53
N LYS A 225 -35.97 7.70 2.21
CA LYS A 225 -36.09 7.50 3.66
C LYS A 225 -36.76 6.18 3.97
N LEU A 226 -36.68 5.77 5.23
CA LEU A 226 -37.37 4.58 5.73
C LEU A 226 -38.87 4.66 5.41
N GLY A 227 -39.41 3.63 4.76
CA GLY A 227 -40.81 3.53 4.33
C GLY A 227 -41.06 3.93 2.88
N ASP A 228 -40.16 4.66 2.22
CA ASP A 228 -40.32 5.04 0.81
C ASP A 228 -40.33 3.81 -0.09
N SER A 229 -41.06 3.88 -1.21
CA SER A 229 -41.09 2.81 -2.21
C SER A 229 -41.01 3.33 -3.63
N VAL A 230 -39.92 2.99 -4.32
CA VAL A 230 -39.59 3.37 -5.70
C VAL A 230 -38.68 2.32 -6.34
N ALA A 231 -38.64 2.24 -7.67
CA ALA A 231 -37.86 1.21 -8.38
C ALA A 231 -36.34 1.33 -8.11
N THR A 232 -35.83 2.55 -7.92
CA THR A 232 -34.44 2.85 -7.56
C THR A 232 -33.98 2.06 -6.33
N ILE A 233 -34.87 1.78 -5.37
CA ILE A 233 -34.53 1.05 -4.14
C ILE A 233 -34.12 -0.39 -4.44
N GLY A 234 -34.84 -1.08 -5.34
CA GLY A 234 -34.47 -2.44 -5.74
C GLY A 234 -33.09 -2.50 -6.40
N GLN A 235 -32.74 -1.48 -7.19
CA GLN A 235 -31.43 -1.36 -7.83
C GLN A 235 -30.30 -1.09 -6.82
N ILE A 236 -30.54 -0.23 -5.82
CA ILE A 236 -29.58 0.03 -4.73
C ILE A 236 -29.32 -1.25 -3.93
N ARG A 237 -30.36 -2.05 -3.64
CA ARG A 237 -30.20 -3.32 -2.92
C ARG A 237 -29.34 -4.31 -3.69
N GLU A 238 -29.63 -4.49 -4.98
CA GLU A 238 -28.82 -5.33 -5.85
C GLU A 238 -27.35 -4.89 -5.81
N ARG A 239 -27.11 -3.57 -5.87
CA ARG A 239 -25.74 -3.05 -5.77
C ARG A 239 -25.06 -3.41 -4.46
N LEU A 240 -25.69 -3.08 -3.33
CA LEU A 240 -25.11 -3.32 -2.01
C LEU A 240 -24.93 -4.81 -1.73
N PHE A 241 -25.76 -5.67 -2.32
CA PHE A 241 -25.58 -7.12 -2.26
C PHE A 241 -24.34 -7.57 -3.05
N ILE A 242 -24.14 -7.07 -4.28
CA ILE A 242 -22.95 -7.36 -5.09
C ILE A 242 -21.67 -6.89 -4.40
N THR A 243 -21.68 -5.71 -3.77
CA THR A 243 -20.49 -5.15 -3.09
C THR A 243 -20.24 -5.76 -1.71
N GLY A 244 -21.24 -6.39 -1.11
CA GLY A 244 -21.18 -7.09 0.19
C GLY A 244 -21.68 -6.28 1.38
N ASP A 245 -22.20 -5.06 1.15
CA ASP A 245 -22.81 -4.21 2.16
C ASP A 245 -24.21 -4.70 2.60
N LEU A 246 -24.84 -5.56 1.80
CA LEU A 246 -26.01 -6.36 2.17
C LEU A 246 -25.70 -7.86 2.05
N LYS A 247 -26.12 -8.63 3.06
CA LYS A 247 -25.95 -10.09 3.06
C LYS A 247 -26.92 -10.81 2.11
N GLU A 248 -28.12 -10.26 1.94
CA GLU A 248 -29.18 -10.84 1.12
C GLU A 248 -29.86 -9.74 0.30
N ASN A 249 -30.22 -10.05 -0.94
CA ASN A 249 -31.04 -9.18 -1.76
C ASN A 249 -32.51 -9.63 -1.73
N SER A 250 -33.35 -8.92 -0.97
CA SER A 250 -34.80 -9.16 -0.92
C SER A 250 -35.54 -8.79 -2.21
N LYS A 251 -34.89 -8.08 -3.14
CA LYS A 251 -35.48 -7.50 -4.37
C LYS A 251 -36.65 -6.55 -4.12
N SER A 252 -36.85 -6.12 -2.86
CA SER A 252 -37.92 -5.21 -2.47
C SER A 252 -37.62 -3.79 -2.93
N ASN A 253 -38.63 -3.12 -3.49
CA ASN A 253 -38.59 -1.69 -3.80
C ASN A 253 -38.91 -0.81 -2.59
N ILE A 254 -38.98 -1.37 -1.38
CA ILE A 254 -39.26 -0.64 -0.14
C ILE A 254 -37.96 -0.36 0.60
N CYS A 255 -37.78 0.88 1.04
CA CYS A 255 -36.67 1.29 1.89
C CYS A 255 -36.95 0.86 3.32
N ASP A 256 -36.51 -0.35 3.68
CA ASP A 256 -36.71 -0.92 5.01
C ASP A 256 -35.48 -0.72 5.92
N SER A 257 -35.59 -1.19 7.16
CA SER A 257 -34.51 -1.08 8.14
C SER A 257 -33.25 -1.86 7.73
N THR A 258 -33.38 -2.91 6.93
CA THR A 258 -32.25 -3.71 6.42
C THR A 258 -31.46 -2.90 5.40
N LEU A 259 -32.13 -2.22 4.47
CA LEU A 259 -31.46 -1.34 3.51
C LEU A 259 -30.79 -0.15 4.17
N ILE A 260 -31.46 0.51 5.12
CA ILE A 260 -30.86 1.63 5.86
C ILE A 260 -29.61 1.18 6.63
N LYS A 261 -29.62 -0.03 7.22
CA LYS A 261 -28.41 -0.61 7.83
C LYS A 261 -27.31 -0.85 6.80
N GLY A 262 -27.63 -1.39 5.63
CA GLY A 262 -26.67 -1.61 4.54
C GLY A 262 -26.03 -0.31 4.05
N ILE A 263 -26.83 0.73 3.82
CA ILE A 263 -26.34 2.07 3.46
C ILE A 263 -25.47 2.65 4.57
N ARG A 264 -25.86 2.50 5.84
CA ARG A 264 -25.04 2.95 6.97
C ARG A 264 -23.69 2.22 7.03
N SER A 265 -23.66 0.91 6.78
CA SER A 265 -22.42 0.14 6.68
C SER A 265 -21.56 0.64 5.53
N TYR A 266 -22.16 0.85 4.36
CA TYR A 266 -21.50 1.42 3.20
C TYR A 266 -20.88 2.79 3.51
N GLU A 267 -21.65 3.72 4.09
CA GLU A 267 -21.18 5.04 4.49
C GLU A 267 -20.02 4.95 5.48
N LEU A 268 -20.15 4.14 6.54
CA LEU A 268 -19.13 4.01 7.58
C LEU A 268 -17.79 3.51 7.03
N HIS A 269 -17.82 2.46 6.22
CA HIS A 269 -16.60 1.85 5.72
C HIS A 269 -15.97 2.72 4.60
N HIS A 270 -16.76 3.46 3.83
CA HIS A 270 -16.27 4.48 2.87
C HIS A 270 -15.84 5.82 3.52
N GLY A 271 -15.78 5.89 4.86
CA GLY A 271 -15.33 7.07 5.59
C GLY A 271 -16.31 8.25 5.60
N LEU A 272 -17.57 8.00 5.23
CA LEU A 272 -18.66 8.97 5.22
C LEU A 272 -19.37 9.01 6.58
N THR A 273 -20.10 10.09 6.84
CA THR A 273 -20.92 10.22 8.06
C THR A 273 -22.32 9.69 7.78
N PRO A 274 -22.79 8.64 8.50
CA PRO A 274 -24.09 8.05 8.19
C PRO A 274 -25.24 9.02 8.30
N LYS A 275 -26.04 9.14 7.24
CA LYS A 275 -27.22 10.03 7.20
C LYS A 275 -28.52 9.32 7.57
N ASN A 276 -28.52 7.99 7.66
CA ASN A 276 -29.71 7.15 7.78
C ASN A 276 -30.78 7.46 6.71
N THR A 277 -30.36 8.02 5.58
CA THR A 277 -31.16 8.38 4.40
C THR A 277 -30.27 8.19 3.17
N ILE A 278 -30.87 7.88 2.03
CA ILE A 278 -30.14 7.71 0.78
C ILE A 278 -30.24 9.01 0.00
N LEU A 279 -29.10 9.64 -0.27
CA LEU A 279 -29.02 10.90 -0.99
C LEU A 279 -28.51 10.67 -2.42
N PRO A 280 -28.75 11.61 -3.36
CA PRO A 280 -28.27 11.50 -4.74
C PRO A 280 -26.75 11.25 -4.85
N GLU A 281 -25.96 11.82 -3.95
CA GLU A 281 -24.51 11.59 -3.88
C GLU A 281 -24.14 10.14 -3.54
N HIS A 282 -24.96 9.43 -2.75
CA HIS A 282 -24.73 8.00 -2.48
C HIS A 282 -24.97 7.19 -3.76
N ILE A 283 -26.03 7.52 -4.50
CA ILE A 283 -26.34 6.86 -5.76
C ILE A 283 -25.24 7.14 -6.80
N ALA A 284 -24.73 8.38 -6.86
CA ALA A 284 -23.61 8.73 -7.73
C ALA A 284 -22.34 7.91 -7.43
N GLU A 285 -22.00 7.72 -6.15
CA GLU A 285 -20.85 6.91 -5.74
C GLU A 285 -21.06 5.41 -6.01
N LEU A 286 -22.28 4.90 -5.78
CA LEU A 286 -22.68 3.54 -6.16
C LEU A 286 -22.66 3.37 -7.68
N ASN A 287 -22.90 4.40 -8.47
CA ASN A 287 -22.87 4.33 -9.94
C ASN A 287 -21.48 4.36 -10.56
N ILE A 288 -20.40 4.47 -9.77
CA ILE A 288 -19.04 4.32 -10.30
C ILE A 288 -18.89 2.91 -10.93
N PRO A 289 -18.46 2.81 -12.21
CA PRO A 289 -18.30 1.54 -12.90
C PRO A 289 -17.30 0.58 -12.22
N VAL A 290 -17.52 -0.72 -12.36
CA VAL A 290 -16.61 -1.75 -11.81
C VAL A 290 -15.21 -1.61 -12.38
N SER A 291 -15.09 -1.28 -13.66
CA SER A 291 -13.81 -1.04 -14.35
C SER A 291 -13.02 0.09 -13.70
N ASP A 292 -13.70 1.13 -13.23
CA ASP A 292 -13.03 2.26 -12.59
C ASP A 292 -12.63 1.91 -11.15
N ARG A 293 -13.45 1.15 -10.42
CA ARG A 293 -13.04 0.59 -9.12
C ARG A 293 -11.83 -0.33 -9.24
N ILE A 294 -11.76 -1.15 -10.29
CA ILE A 294 -10.60 -2.00 -10.60
C ILE A 294 -9.35 -1.14 -10.80
N LYS A 295 -9.43 -0.05 -11.58
CA LYS A 295 -8.31 0.88 -11.75
C LYS A 295 -7.86 1.50 -10.41
N THR A 296 -8.80 1.90 -9.56
CA THR A 296 -8.49 2.41 -8.22
C THR A 296 -7.78 1.35 -7.36
N ILE A 297 -8.25 0.09 -7.36
CA ILE A 297 -7.58 -1.01 -6.65
C ILE A 297 -6.14 -1.18 -7.15
N ILE A 298 -5.94 -1.23 -8.47
CA ILE A 298 -4.62 -1.38 -9.10
C ILE A 298 -3.68 -0.24 -8.70
N ALA A 299 -4.14 1.01 -8.75
CA ALA A 299 -3.34 2.17 -8.35
C ALA A 299 -2.88 2.08 -6.89
N ASN A 300 -3.72 1.54 -6.00
CA ASN A 300 -3.37 1.39 -4.59
C ASN A 300 -2.52 0.15 -4.32
N MET A 301 -2.67 -0.94 -5.09
CA MET A 301 -1.70 -2.04 -5.09
C MET A 301 -0.31 -1.55 -5.49
N GLU A 302 -0.22 -0.68 -6.50
CA GLU A 302 1.05 -0.08 -6.92
C GLU A 302 1.67 0.77 -5.82
N ARG A 303 0.89 1.61 -5.13
CA ARG A 303 1.34 2.35 -3.95
C ARG A 303 1.89 1.44 -2.85
N CYS A 304 1.28 0.27 -2.65
CA CYS A 304 1.76 -0.71 -1.67
C CYS A 304 3.13 -1.29 -2.04
N ARG A 305 3.48 -1.41 -3.33
CA ARG A 305 4.82 -1.86 -3.77
C ARG A 305 5.93 -0.89 -3.37
N TRP A 306 5.59 0.38 -3.16
CA TRP A 306 6.54 1.41 -2.79
C TRP A 306 6.80 1.47 -1.28
N ILE A 307 6.03 0.74 -0.47
CA ILE A 307 6.16 0.77 0.99
C ILE A 307 7.12 -0.31 1.47
N ASP A 308 8.01 0.06 2.37
CA ASP A 308 8.77 -0.93 3.14
C ASP A 308 7.84 -1.77 4.05
N PRO A 309 7.75 -3.10 3.89
CA PRO A 309 6.93 -3.95 4.76
C PRO A 309 7.39 -3.96 6.23
N GLU A 310 8.58 -3.46 6.56
CA GLU A 310 8.96 -3.29 7.97
C GLU A 310 8.11 -2.23 8.70
N LEU A 311 7.45 -1.31 7.97
CA LEU A 311 6.63 -0.26 8.59
C LEU A 311 5.45 -0.80 9.39
N GLU A 312 4.83 -1.92 8.96
CA GLU A 312 3.68 -2.53 9.65
C GLU A 312 4.07 -3.50 10.77
N LYS A 313 5.36 -3.87 10.87
CA LYS A 313 5.86 -4.75 11.92
C LYS A 313 6.11 -4.03 13.24
N GLY A 314 6.13 -2.69 13.21
CA GLY A 314 6.25 -1.89 14.42
C GLY A 314 5.13 -2.19 15.40
N LYS A 315 5.48 -2.43 16.68
CA LYS A 315 4.48 -2.62 17.74
C LYS A 315 3.75 -1.34 18.11
N GLU A 316 4.24 -0.18 17.69
CA GLU A 316 3.62 1.10 18.00
C GLU A 316 3.97 2.13 16.93
N TYR A 317 2.96 2.74 16.31
CA TYR A 317 3.10 3.77 15.29
C TYR A 317 1.80 4.54 15.10
N ILE A 318 1.89 5.72 14.49
CA ILE A 318 0.75 6.51 14.03
C ILE A 318 0.68 6.43 12.52
N GLU A 319 -0.51 6.17 11.98
CA GLU A 319 -0.79 6.22 10.56
C GLU A 319 -1.86 7.27 10.27
N VAL A 320 -1.67 8.05 9.20
CA VAL A 320 -2.62 9.02 8.68
C VAL A 320 -2.86 8.68 7.22
N ASN A 321 -4.10 8.35 6.87
CA ASN A 321 -4.49 8.17 5.48
C ASN A 321 -5.18 9.44 4.98
N ILE A 322 -4.54 10.15 4.04
CA ILE A 322 -4.98 11.48 3.61
C ILE A 322 -6.40 11.44 3.00
N PRO A 323 -6.72 10.60 1.99
CA PRO A 323 -8.06 10.51 1.42
C PRO A 323 -9.17 10.09 2.39
N GLU A 324 -8.83 9.28 3.40
CA GLU A 324 -9.77 8.83 4.44
C GLU A 324 -10.01 9.92 5.49
N PHE A 325 -9.12 10.90 5.58
CA PHE A 325 -9.14 11.95 6.60
C PHE A 325 -9.22 11.38 8.02
N ARG A 326 -8.46 10.31 8.29
CA ARG A 326 -8.33 9.71 9.62
C ARG A 326 -6.87 9.49 10.02
N LEU A 327 -6.69 9.52 11.33
CA LEU A 327 -5.47 9.14 12.03
C LEU A 327 -5.79 7.95 12.93
N TYR A 328 -4.88 6.98 12.93
CA TYR A 328 -4.89 5.84 13.85
C TYR A 328 -3.58 5.80 14.62
N LEU A 329 -3.66 5.55 15.94
CA LEU A 329 -2.53 5.11 16.75
C LEU A 329 -2.65 3.60 16.91
N ILE A 330 -1.66 2.89 16.42
CA ILE A 330 -1.59 1.43 16.47
C ILE A 330 -0.68 1.03 17.61
N ARG A 331 -1.12 0.07 18.44
CA ARG A 331 -0.31 -0.57 19.47
C ARG A 331 -0.56 -2.06 19.47
N ASN A 332 0.51 -2.85 19.46
CA ASN A 332 0.47 -4.31 19.40
C ASN A 332 -0.46 -4.81 18.27
N HIS A 333 -0.42 -4.14 17.12
CA HIS A 333 -1.25 -4.41 15.93
C HIS A 333 -2.75 -4.12 16.06
N GLU A 334 -3.19 -3.50 17.17
CA GLU A 334 -4.56 -3.07 17.41
C GLU A 334 -4.71 -1.54 17.35
N ILE A 335 -5.92 -1.05 17.05
CA ILE A 335 -6.21 0.40 17.14
C ILE A 335 -6.30 0.78 18.61
N ALA A 336 -5.29 1.47 19.11
CA ALA A 336 -5.35 2.07 20.45
C ALA A 336 -6.18 3.36 20.44
N PHE A 337 -6.17 4.09 19.32
CA PHE A 337 -6.88 5.36 19.21
C PHE A 337 -7.17 5.74 17.75
N VAL A 338 -8.30 6.43 17.53
CA VAL A 338 -8.72 6.96 16.23
C VAL A 338 -9.17 8.41 16.33
N SER A 339 -8.80 9.22 15.34
CA SER A 339 -9.20 10.62 15.24
C SER A 339 -9.49 11.03 13.81
N PRO A 340 -10.55 11.82 13.54
CA PRO A 340 -10.67 12.50 12.25
C PRO A 340 -9.55 13.54 12.12
N VAL A 341 -9.11 13.77 10.88
CA VAL A 341 -8.12 14.81 10.57
C VAL A 341 -8.61 15.78 9.50
N VAL A 342 -8.01 16.97 9.47
CA VAL A 342 -8.11 17.93 8.37
C VAL A 342 -6.71 18.07 7.76
N VAL A 343 -6.62 17.86 6.45
CA VAL A 343 -5.36 17.84 5.68
C VAL A 343 -5.30 19.05 4.73
N GLY A 344 -4.20 19.18 4.01
CA GLY A 344 -3.97 20.25 3.04
C GLY A 344 -5.05 20.33 1.97
N ARG A 345 -5.27 21.53 1.42
CA ARG A 345 -6.08 21.69 0.20
C ARG A 345 -5.29 21.27 -1.04
N ALA A 346 -5.94 21.16 -2.19
CA ALA A 346 -5.30 20.76 -3.44
C ALA A 346 -4.07 21.61 -3.85
N MET A 347 -4.04 22.90 -3.48
CA MET A 347 -2.91 23.81 -3.75
C MET A 347 -1.80 23.77 -2.69
N THR A 348 -2.05 23.20 -1.51
CA THR A 348 -1.07 23.06 -0.42
C THR A 348 -1.20 21.66 0.16
N LYS A 349 -1.02 20.66 -0.71
CA LYS A 349 -1.23 19.25 -0.41
C LYS A 349 -0.40 18.82 0.79
N THR A 350 -1.00 18.02 1.66
CA THR A 350 -0.22 17.25 2.65
C THR A 350 0.63 16.23 1.91
N VAL A 351 1.93 16.26 2.16
CA VAL A 351 2.91 15.36 1.52
C VAL A 351 2.77 13.95 2.10
N VAL A 352 3.05 12.93 1.28
CA VAL A 352 3.16 11.53 1.72
C VAL A 352 4.57 11.30 2.21
N PHE A 353 4.77 11.06 3.50
CA PHE A 353 6.10 10.88 4.11
C PHE A 353 6.02 10.18 5.47
N SER A 354 7.18 9.84 6.03
CA SER A 354 7.32 9.32 7.39
C SER A 354 8.24 10.18 8.24
N GLY A 355 8.01 10.20 9.55
CA GLY A 355 8.94 10.79 10.52
C GLY A 355 8.84 10.14 11.89
N MET A 356 9.76 10.49 12.79
CA MET A 356 9.76 9.95 14.16
C MET A 356 9.29 11.03 15.13
N MET A 357 8.10 10.88 15.70
CA MET A 357 7.59 11.78 16.73
C MET A 357 8.46 11.70 17.96
N ASN A 358 8.95 12.85 18.40
CA ASN A 358 9.86 12.96 19.52
C ASN A 358 9.39 13.95 20.59
N ASN A 359 8.46 14.86 20.26
CA ASN A 359 7.97 15.84 21.22
C ASN A 359 6.46 16.09 21.09
N ILE A 360 5.82 16.32 22.22
CA ILE A 360 4.52 16.97 22.33
C ILE A 360 4.76 18.36 22.91
N VAL A 361 4.12 19.38 22.34
CA VAL A 361 4.24 20.75 22.81
C VAL A 361 2.86 21.28 23.16
N PHE A 362 2.63 21.50 24.44
CA PHE A 362 1.40 22.08 24.99
C PHE A 362 1.50 23.61 25.02
N SER A 363 0.35 24.29 24.90
CA SER A 363 0.28 25.74 24.81
C SER A 363 1.29 26.32 23.79
N PRO A 364 1.32 25.83 22.53
CA PRO A 364 2.41 26.13 21.61
C PRO A 364 2.41 27.58 21.12
N TYR A 365 3.60 28.13 20.88
CA TYR A 365 3.72 29.24 19.94
C TYR A 365 3.50 28.72 18.52
N TRP A 366 2.88 29.54 17.68
CA TRP A 366 2.83 29.31 16.23
C TRP A 366 3.79 30.27 15.53
N ASN A 367 4.97 29.78 15.12
CA ASN A 367 5.86 30.53 14.25
C ASN A 367 5.27 30.51 12.84
N VAL A 368 4.83 31.67 12.35
CA VAL A 368 4.07 31.76 11.11
C VAL A 368 5.03 31.59 9.92
N PRO A 369 4.76 30.65 9.00
CA PRO A 369 5.56 30.50 7.78
C PRO A 369 5.61 31.79 6.95
N THR A 370 6.77 32.07 6.34
CA THR A 370 6.99 33.27 5.52
C THR A 370 5.95 33.44 4.41
N SER A 371 5.47 32.33 3.83
CA SER A 371 4.40 32.35 2.81
C SER A 371 3.11 32.96 3.37
N ILE A 372 2.65 32.51 4.54
CA ILE A 372 1.45 33.03 5.22
C ILE A 372 1.66 34.47 5.69
N ILE A 373 2.87 34.83 6.14
CA ILE A 373 3.19 36.22 6.47
C ILE A 373 2.96 37.13 5.26
N LYS A 374 3.45 36.71 4.07
CA LYS A 374 3.31 37.48 2.83
C LYS A 374 1.88 37.51 2.30
N SER A 375 1.17 36.38 2.31
CA SER A 375 -0.15 36.26 1.67
C SER A 375 -1.33 36.69 2.54
N GLU A 376 -1.23 36.59 3.87
CA GLU A 376 -2.35 36.82 4.78
C GLU A 376 -2.06 37.93 5.79
N ILE A 377 -0.93 37.85 6.51
CA ILE A 377 -0.65 38.78 7.62
C ILE A 377 -0.33 40.19 7.13
N LYS A 378 0.57 40.34 6.15
CA LYS A 378 0.93 41.66 5.61
C LYS A 378 -0.29 42.40 5.01
N PRO A 379 -1.13 41.75 4.17
CA PRO A 379 -2.39 42.36 3.73
C PRO A 379 -3.34 42.70 4.88
N GLY A 380 -3.44 41.84 5.91
CA GLY A 380 -4.25 42.09 7.09
C GLY A 380 -3.80 43.32 7.88
N MET A 381 -2.49 43.48 8.07
CA MET A 381 -1.88 44.64 8.73
C MET A 381 -2.07 45.93 7.94
N ALA A 382 -1.98 45.87 6.61
CA ALA A 382 -2.22 47.03 5.75
C ALA A 382 -3.67 47.55 5.88
N ARG A 383 -4.63 46.66 6.10
CA ARG A 383 -6.05 47.00 6.30
C ARG A 383 -6.38 47.41 7.74
N ASN A 384 -5.63 46.93 8.72
CA ASN A 384 -5.89 47.14 10.14
C ASN A 384 -4.58 47.23 10.94
N LYS A 385 -4.26 48.42 11.46
CA LYS A 385 -3.05 48.66 12.26
C LYS A 385 -2.98 47.82 13.54
N ASN A 386 -4.14 47.41 14.09
CA ASN A 386 -4.24 46.58 15.29
C ASN A 386 -4.30 45.07 14.98
N TYR A 387 -4.10 44.66 13.72
CA TYR A 387 -4.26 43.27 13.28
C TYR A 387 -3.46 42.27 14.12
N LEU A 388 -2.19 42.56 14.41
CA LEU A 388 -1.33 41.66 15.16
C LEU A 388 -1.87 41.44 16.58
N ALA A 389 -2.14 42.52 17.32
CA ALA A 389 -2.69 42.45 18.67
C ALA A 389 -4.04 41.70 18.70
N GLN A 390 -4.96 42.02 17.77
CA GLN A 390 -6.27 41.36 17.69
C GLN A 390 -6.18 39.86 17.38
N LYS A 391 -5.13 39.43 16.69
CA LYS A 391 -4.86 38.01 16.38
C LYS A 391 -3.90 37.35 17.36
N ASN A 392 -3.50 38.05 18.43
CA ASN A 392 -2.53 37.58 19.41
C ASN A 392 -1.18 37.20 18.76
N LEU A 393 -0.76 38.00 17.77
CA LEU A 393 0.48 37.88 17.03
C LEU A 393 1.47 38.96 17.50
N GLU A 394 2.76 38.63 17.43
CA GLU A 394 3.84 39.58 17.67
C GLU A 394 5.01 39.38 16.71
N TRP A 395 5.81 40.43 16.55
CA TRP A 395 7.11 40.31 15.88
C TRP A 395 8.10 39.58 16.77
N ASN A 396 8.87 38.69 16.16
CA ASN A 396 9.89 37.90 16.82
C ASN A 396 11.10 37.80 15.89
N ASN A 397 12.09 38.68 16.06
CA ASN A 397 13.36 38.70 15.33
C ASN A 397 13.21 38.61 13.80
N GLY A 398 12.37 39.47 13.21
CA GLY A 398 12.11 39.50 11.77
C GLY A 398 11.08 38.48 11.25
N ALA A 399 10.58 37.61 12.13
CA ALA A 399 9.44 36.73 11.88
C ALA A 399 8.19 37.18 12.65
N VAL A 400 7.04 36.56 12.36
CA VAL A 400 5.80 36.73 13.14
C VAL A 400 5.48 35.43 13.85
N ARG A 401 5.12 35.50 15.13
CA ARG A 401 4.60 34.34 15.87
C ARG A 401 3.26 34.66 16.53
N GLN A 402 2.40 33.66 16.64
CA GLN A 402 1.18 33.71 17.44
C GLN A 402 1.47 33.18 18.85
N LEU A 403 1.05 33.95 19.84
CA LEU A 403 1.15 33.60 21.25
C LEU A 403 0.20 32.43 21.60
N PRO A 404 0.52 31.65 22.65
CA PRO A 404 -0.38 30.60 23.14
C PRO A 404 -1.76 31.15 23.52
N GLY A 405 -2.80 30.36 23.29
CA GLY A 405 -4.17 30.70 23.69
C GLY A 405 -5.24 30.00 22.86
N LYS A 406 -6.51 30.16 23.27
CA LYS A 406 -7.67 29.48 22.66
C LYS A 406 -7.84 29.71 21.16
N ASN A 407 -7.37 30.86 20.65
CA ASN A 407 -7.47 31.26 19.25
C ASN A 407 -6.18 31.00 18.46
N ASN A 408 -5.18 30.33 19.06
CA ASN A 408 -3.94 29.98 18.38
C ASN A 408 -4.24 29.01 17.22
N SER A 409 -3.66 29.24 16.05
CA SER A 409 -3.93 28.44 14.85
C SER A 409 -3.46 26.98 14.96
N LEU A 410 -2.54 26.70 15.88
CA LEU A 410 -2.11 25.35 16.26
C LEU A 410 -2.91 24.74 17.42
N GLY A 411 -3.93 25.45 17.90
CA GLY A 411 -4.73 25.07 19.06
C GLY A 411 -3.89 24.96 20.33
N LEU A 412 -4.23 24.01 21.20
CA LEU A 412 -3.64 23.86 22.53
C LEU A 412 -2.48 22.85 22.59
N VAL A 413 -2.25 22.08 21.52
CA VAL A 413 -1.19 21.08 21.46
C VAL A 413 -0.72 20.84 20.01
N LYS A 414 0.59 20.67 19.83
CA LYS A 414 1.21 20.18 18.58
C LYS A 414 2.11 18.98 18.84
N PHE A 415 2.19 18.07 17.90
CA PHE A 415 3.00 16.85 17.95
C PHE A 415 4.08 16.92 16.88
N LEU A 416 5.34 16.91 17.31
CA LEU A 416 6.49 17.16 16.47
C LEU A 416 7.21 15.87 16.12
N PHE A 417 7.44 15.69 14.82
CA PHE A 417 8.26 14.65 14.23
C PHE A 417 9.15 15.31 13.19
N PRO A 418 10.45 15.51 13.45
CA PRO A 418 11.34 16.24 12.54
C PRO A 418 11.30 15.69 11.11
N ASN A 419 11.10 16.59 10.14
CA ASN A 419 11.07 16.28 8.71
C ASN A 419 11.42 17.51 7.88
N SER A 420 11.83 17.31 6.62
CA SER A 420 12.22 18.39 5.70
C SER A 420 11.06 19.26 5.18
N ASN A 421 9.81 18.84 5.42
CA ASN A 421 8.61 19.51 4.90
C ASN A 421 7.95 20.46 5.93
N ASN A 422 8.49 20.57 7.15
CA ASN A 422 7.91 21.34 8.26
C ASN A 422 6.44 20.98 8.56
N ILE A 423 6.05 19.72 8.32
CA ILE A 423 4.70 19.21 8.61
C ILE A 423 4.65 18.66 10.03
N TYR A 424 3.58 18.93 10.76
CA TYR A 424 3.32 18.37 12.08
C TYR A 424 1.82 18.05 12.24
N LEU A 425 1.50 17.26 13.27
CA LEU A 425 0.13 17.06 13.73
C LEU A 425 -0.18 18.13 14.76
N HIS A 426 -1.36 18.74 14.74
CA HIS A 426 -1.69 19.76 15.73
C HIS A 426 -3.20 19.92 15.96
N ASP A 427 -3.54 20.60 17.04
CA ASP A 427 -4.90 21.02 17.35
C ASP A 427 -5.33 22.22 16.46
N THR A 428 -6.60 22.61 16.50
CA THR A 428 -7.11 23.79 15.81
C THR A 428 -8.32 24.37 16.56
N PRO A 429 -8.49 25.71 16.55
CA PRO A 429 -9.70 26.34 17.07
C PRO A 429 -10.90 26.08 16.17
N SER A 430 -10.69 25.74 14.89
CA SER A 430 -11.76 25.49 13.91
C SER A 430 -12.34 24.07 14.01
N LYS A 431 -12.96 23.74 15.14
CA LYS A 431 -13.49 22.39 15.42
C LYS A 431 -14.59 21.92 14.46
N SER A 432 -15.42 22.84 13.97
CA SER A 432 -16.51 22.52 13.01
C SER A 432 -16.01 21.95 11.67
N LEU A 433 -14.72 22.08 11.34
CA LEU A 433 -14.15 21.47 10.13
C LEU A 433 -14.13 19.93 10.19
N PHE A 434 -14.14 19.34 11.38
CA PHE A 434 -14.15 17.88 11.53
C PHE A 434 -15.51 17.25 11.25
N GLU A 435 -16.58 18.05 11.19
CA GLU A 435 -17.94 17.63 10.81
C GLU A 435 -18.15 17.58 9.30
N ARG A 436 -17.19 18.10 8.52
CA ARG A 436 -17.24 18.08 7.05
C ARG A 436 -16.81 16.71 6.53
N GLU A 437 -17.44 16.25 5.45
CA GLU A 437 -17.04 15.02 4.76
C GLU A 437 -15.73 15.19 3.98
N SER A 438 -15.60 16.27 3.20
CA SER A 438 -14.31 16.69 2.65
C SER A 438 -13.58 17.56 3.66
N ARG A 439 -12.35 17.18 4.03
CA ARG A 439 -11.54 17.86 5.06
C ARG A 439 -10.17 18.31 4.54
N ALA A 440 -10.09 18.67 3.26
CA ALA A 440 -8.89 19.21 2.61
C ALA A 440 -8.87 20.76 2.68
N PHE A 441 -8.65 21.33 3.87
CA PHE A 441 -8.74 22.79 4.11
C PHE A 441 -7.46 23.45 4.66
N SER A 442 -6.47 22.65 5.08
CA SER A 442 -5.27 23.17 5.72
C SER A 442 -4.26 23.74 4.71
N HIS A 443 -3.13 24.24 5.22
CA HIS A 443 -1.98 24.69 4.44
C HIS A 443 -0.87 23.61 4.34
N GLY A 444 -1.22 22.33 4.52
CA GLY A 444 -0.30 21.20 4.39
C GLY A 444 -0.10 20.40 5.68
N CYS A 445 -0.16 21.07 6.85
CA CYS A 445 -0.14 20.39 8.16
C CYS A 445 -1.43 19.60 8.43
N VAL A 446 -1.37 18.64 9.35
CA VAL A 446 -2.50 17.77 9.67
C VAL A 446 -3.13 18.22 11.00
N ARG A 447 -4.37 18.70 10.95
CA ARG A 447 -5.12 19.05 12.17
C ARG A 447 -5.80 17.80 12.70
N VAL A 448 -5.71 17.54 14.00
CA VAL A 448 -6.28 16.37 14.67
C VAL A 448 -7.54 16.76 15.41
N GLY A 449 -8.64 16.01 15.22
CA GLY A 449 -9.95 16.34 15.80
C GLY A 449 -10.07 16.07 17.29
N LYS A 450 -9.33 15.07 17.78
CA LYS A 450 -9.25 14.66 19.19
C LYS A 450 -7.81 14.77 19.73
N PRO A 451 -7.20 15.97 19.72
CA PRO A 451 -5.77 16.10 19.99
C PRO A 451 -5.45 15.95 21.48
N ARG A 452 -6.37 16.31 22.39
CA ARG A 452 -6.24 16.07 23.82
C ARG A 452 -6.15 14.57 24.12
N GLU A 453 -7.07 13.80 23.57
CA GLU A 453 -7.16 12.36 23.74
C GLU A 453 -5.94 11.66 23.12
N LEU A 454 -5.44 12.15 21.98
CA LEU A 454 -4.19 11.67 21.39
C LEU A 454 -3.00 11.89 22.34
N ALA A 455 -2.90 13.06 22.97
CA ALA A 455 -1.83 13.35 23.93
C ALA A 455 -1.91 12.43 25.16
N ILE A 456 -3.11 12.19 25.68
CA ILE A 456 -3.36 11.25 26.79
C ILE A 456 -2.91 9.85 26.39
N GLU A 457 -3.34 9.37 25.22
CA GLU A 457 -2.99 8.01 24.78
C GLU A 457 -1.50 7.85 24.51
N ILE A 458 -0.81 8.85 23.94
CA ILE A 458 0.65 8.80 23.75
C ILE A 458 1.38 8.78 25.10
N LEU A 459 0.97 9.61 26.06
CA LEU A 459 1.66 9.74 27.35
C LEU A 459 1.20 8.73 28.42
N LYS A 460 0.25 7.87 28.11
CA LYS A 460 -0.38 6.91 29.04
C LYS A 460 0.61 5.99 29.79
N GLN A 461 1.75 5.70 29.19
CA GLN A 461 2.80 4.86 29.79
C GLN A 461 3.80 5.66 30.63
N ASP A 462 3.68 6.98 30.69
CA ASP A 462 4.49 7.84 31.53
C ASP A 462 3.69 8.26 32.79
N PRO A 463 3.96 7.66 33.97
CA PRO A 463 3.20 7.96 35.18
C PRO A 463 3.37 9.42 35.65
N SER A 464 4.36 10.15 35.13
CA SER A 464 4.52 11.58 35.43
C SER A 464 3.49 12.47 34.73
N TRP A 465 2.78 11.96 33.71
CA TRP A 465 1.80 12.70 32.92
C TRP A 465 0.39 12.16 33.14
N THR A 466 -0.26 12.63 34.21
CA THR A 466 -1.70 12.39 34.44
C THR A 466 -2.54 13.23 33.49
N THR A 467 -3.79 12.82 33.28
CA THR A 467 -4.78 13.57 32.48
C THR A 467 -4.91 15.03 32.95
N GLU A 468 -4.94 15.26 34.26
CA GLU A 468 -5.06 16.59 34.88
C GLU A 468 -3.83 17.45 34.59
N ARG A 469 -2.64 16.84 34.62
CA ARG A 469 -1.39 17.54 34.28
C ARG A 469 -1.36 17.91 32.80
N ILE A 470 -1.84 17.04 31.92
CA ILE A 470 -1.98 17.32 30.48
C ILE A 470 -2.92 18.50 30.27
N ASP A 471 -4.10 18.48 30.90
CA ASP A 471 -5.08 19.56 30.79
C ASP A 471 -4.53 20.89 31.30
N LYS A 472 -3.83 20.86 32.43
CA LYS A 472 -3.16 22.04 32.98
C LYS A 472 -2.10 22.58 32.01
N ALA A 473 -1.29 21.70 31.39
CA ALA A 473 -0.27 22.12 30.43
C ALA A 473 -0.88 22.70 29.14
N MET A 474 -1.98 22.12 28.65
CA MET A 474 -2.71 22.61 27.48
C MET A 474 -3.29 24.02 27.67
N HIS A 475 -3.61 24.40 28.91
CA HIS A 475 -4.23 25.69 29.24
C HIS A 475 -3.31 26.64 30.03
N ALA A 476 -2.02 26.31 30.14
CA ALA A 476 -1.06 27.09 30.95
C ALA A 476 -0.80 28.51 30.42
N GLY A 477 -1.12 28.77 29.14
CA GLY A 477 -0.78 30.04 28.48
C GLY A 477 0.72 30.23 28.24
N LYS A 478 1.54 29.25 28.62
CA LYS A 478 2.99 29.22 28.45
C LYS A 478 3.38 27.88 27.83
N GLU A 479 4.19 27.95 26.76
CA GLU A 479 4.63 26.77 26.03
C GLU A 479 5.36 25.77 26.94
N ASN A 480 4.99 24.49 26.83
CA ASN A 480 5.56 23.39 27.59
C ASN A 480 5.92 22.23 26.65
N TRP A 481 7.20 21.87 26.63
CA TRP A 481 7.75 20.81 25.78
C TRP A 481 7.87 19.50 26.55
N VAL A 482 7.38 18.43 25.94
CA VAL A 482 7.44 17.07 26.47
C VAL A 482 8.16 16.19 25.48
N SER A 483 9.40 15.81 25.82
CA SER A 483 10.15 14.85 25.02
C SER A 483 9.69 13.43 25.32
N LEU A 484 9.41 12.67 24.26
CA LEU A 484 8.98 11.28 24.37
C LEU A 484 10.18 10.38 24.69
N LYS A 485 10.06 9.55 25.73
CA LYS A 485 11.06 8.54 26.09
C LYS A 485 11.33 7.56 24.95
N LYS A 486 10.25 7.17 24.25
CA LYS A 486 10.30 6.33 23.06
C LYS A 486 9.68 7.11 21.90
N LYS A 487 10.45 7.27 20.82
CA LYS A 487 9.95 7.94 19.61
C LYS A 487 8.90 7.06 18.94
N ILE A 488 7.84 7.69 18.43
CA ILE A 488 6.73 6.99 17.75
C ILE A 488 6.83 7.27 16.25
N PRO A 489 6.98 6.25 15.39
CA PRO A 489 6.90 6.43 13.95
C PRO A 489 5.55 7.03 13.54
N VAL A 490 5.57 7.99 12.63
CA VAL A 490 4.39 8.61 12.03
C VAL A 490 4.46 8.38 10.52
N TYR A 491 3.46 7.72 9.96
CA TYR A 491 3.32 7.44 8.54
C TYR A 491 2.15 8.23 7.99
N ILE A 492 2.39 9.04 6.96
CA ILE A 492 1.34 9.76 6.25
C ILE A 492 1.27 9.17 4.84
N GLY A 493 0.19 8.44 4.56
CA GLY A 493 -0.07 7.75 3.30
C GLY A 493 -1.19 8.40 2.50
N TYR A 494 -1.32 7.96 1.24
CA TYR A 494 -2.37 8.39 0.33
C TYR A 494 -2.99 7.17 -0.33
N PHE A 495 -4.03 6.61 0.27
CA PHE A 495 -4.73 5.43 -0.26
C PHE A 495 -6.18 5.77 -0.54
N THR A 496 -6.60 5.58 -1.80
CA THR A 496 -7.99 5.76 -2.27
C THR A 496 -8.75 4.45 -2.35
N ALA A 497 -8.06 3.31 -2.17
CA ALA A 497 -8.66 2.01 -1.90
C ALA A 497 -7.91 1.33 -0.74
N TRP A 498 -8.66 0.80 0.22
CA TRP A 498 -8.09 0.18 1.41
C TRP A 498 -9.02 -0.90 1.97
N VAL A 499 -8.54 -2.13 2.12
CA VAL A 499 -9.17 -3.16 2.94
C VAL A 499 -8.90 -2.90 4.42
N ASP A 500 -9.95 -2.69 5.20
CA ASP A 500 -9.83 -2.44 6.64
C ASP A 500 -9.51 -3.70 7.46
N ARG A 501 -9.67 -3.60 8.79
CA ARG A 501 -9.41 -4.70 9.73
C ARG A 501 -10.53 -5.73 9.76
N ASP A 502 -11.74 -5.34 9.39
CA ASP A 502 -12.91 -6.23 9.29
C ASP A 502 -12.95 -6.96 7.94
N GLY A 503 -12.02 -6.63 7.04
CA GLY A 503 -11.90 -7.23 5.71
C GLY A 503 -12.74 -6.52 4.64
N ASN A 504 -13.34 -5.38 4.96
CA ASN A 504 -14.15 -4.64 4.00
C ASN A 504 -13.25 -3.78 3.12
N LEU A 505 -13.51 -3.80 1.80
CA LEU A 505 -12.83 -2.94 0.85
C LEU A 505 -13.49 -1.56 0.83
N ASN A 506 -12.70 -0.54 1.10
CA ASN A 506 -13.14 0.84 1.17
C ASN A 506 -12.59 1.64 0.02
N PHE A 507 -13.40 2.55 -0.52
CA PHE A 507 -12.98 3.53 -1.51
C PHE A 507 -13.13 4.94 -0.96
N TYR A 508 -12.11 5.76 -1.17
CA TYR A 508 -12.08 7.15 -0.73
C TYR A 508 -11.91 8.08 -1.93
N LYS A 509 -12.45 9.29 -1.82
CA LYS A 509 -12.33 10.31 -2.88
C LYS A 509 -10.86 10.66 -3.14
N ASP A 510 -10.47 10.71 -4.40
CA ASP A 510 -9.12 11.11 -4.82
C ASP A 510 -8.94 12.64 -4.75
N VAL A 511 -8.86 13.16 -3.52
CA VAL A 511 -8.87 14.60 -3.19
C VAL A 511 -7.75 15.42 -3.84
N TYR A 512 -6.65 14.78 -4.24
CA TYR A 512 -5.50 15.40 -4.91
C TYR A 512 -5.32 14.95 -6.36
N LYS A 513 -6.25 14.17 -6.92
CA LYS A 513 -6.24 13.66 -8.30
C LYS A 513 -4.95 12.91 -8.66
N ARG A 514 -4.50 12.02 -7.76
CA ARG A 514 -3.25 11.25 -7.91
C ARG A 514 -3.45 9.89 -8.54
N ASP A 515 -4.68 9.36 -8.60
CA ASP A 515 -4.94 8.04 -9.15
C ASP A 515 -4.78 8.06 -10.67
N GLU A 516 -5.39 9.03 -11.34
CA GLU A 516 -5.40 9.11 -12.81
C GLU A 516 -3.99 9.17 -13.41
N SER A 517 -3.12 10.03 -12.86
CA SER A 517 -1.74 10.15 -13.33
C SER A 517 -0.95 8.85 -13.15
N LEU A 518 -1.18 8.13 -12.05
CA LEU A 518 -0.53 6.85 -11.80
C LEU A 518 -1.07 5.76 -12.74
N ILE A 519 -2.39 5.68 -12.91
CA ILE A 519 -3.03 4.72 -13.81
C ILE A 519 -2.52 4.94 -15.24
N LYS A 520 -2.48 6.19 -15.71
CA LYS A 520 -1.95 6.56 -17.03
C LYS A 520 -0.56 5.99 -17.23
N LEU A 521 0.34 6.22 -16.27
CA LEU A 521 1.71 5.72 -16.29
C LEU A 521 1.79 4.19 -16.33
N LEU A 522 0.91 3.47 -15.61
CA LEU A 522 0.83 2.01 -15.66
C LEU A 522 0.23 1.46 -16.97
N THR A 523 -0.51 2.28 -17.71
CA THR A 523 -1.23 1.86 -18.93
C THR A 523 -0.57 2.24 -20.24
N GLU A 524 0.24 3.30 -20.28
CA GLU A 524 0.90 3.87 -21.47
C GLU A 524 2.27 3.24 -21.81
N GLU A 525 2.65 2.17 -21.11
CA GLU A 525 3.90 1.43 -21.39
C GLU A 525 3.88 0.58 -22.66
#